data_AF-A0A1H5RIB3-F1
#
_entry.id   AF-A0A1H5RIB3-F1
#
_cell.length_a   1.000
_cell.length_b   1.000
_cell.length_c   1.000
_cell.angle_alpha   90.00
_cell.angle_beta   90.00
_cell.angle_gamma   90.00
#
_symmetry.space_group_name_H-M   'P 1'
#
loop_
_entity.id
_entity.type
_entity.pdbx_description
1 polymer ?
#
loop_
_entity_poly.entity_id
_entity_poly.type
_entity_poly.pdbx_seq_one_letter_code
_entity_poly.pdbx_strand_id
1 'polypeptide(L)'
;MGPANHGKVRAALRRIKAASAAGVDVACDVYPYAASSTRLSSRLPDWALDGGPDGRLRDPGLRGAIRAELGERIGRTVLPAGTIVADLPAGPFSDRSGSSVAEIAAATAREPVDVILDLLRDHQGDVWIVNHAMAESDVEFVLADELSSVVSDGWLLDLAGAGHPHPRHFGAFARAIAEYLRDRGVLELAEVVRKLSAAPAGRIGLCDRGFLAKGKIADVVVFDPERYADTATYRPRSRMRWGPCTCSSRAGSPPGGSPQSRSPRAGAAAVARESHSYRRNAHHTSLISCADRRDSPDSCFTWLIR
;
A
#
# COMPACT_ATOMS: atom_id res chain seq x y z
N MET A 1 4.85 2.64 17.32
CA MET A 1 3.85 1.57 17.07
C MET A 1 3.80 0.60 18.24
N GLY A 2 2.87 -0.36 18.24
CA GLY A 2 2.69 -1.34 19.32
C GLY A 2 1.59 -0.95 20.31
N PRO A 3 1.11 -1.91 21.13
CA PRO A 3 -0.01 -1.74 22.06
C PRO A 3 0.09 -0.50 22.96
N ALA A 4 1.30 -0.15 23.41
CA ALA A 4 1.54 1.04 24.23
C ALA A 4 1.19 2.38 23.54
N ASN A 5 0.90 2.36 22.24
CA ASN A 5 0.59 3.53 21.43
C ASN A 5 -0.80 3.50 20.78
N HIS A 6 -1.56 2.42 20.94
CA HIS A 6 -2.93 2.32 20.40
C HIS A 6 -3.81 3.42 21.01
N GLY A 7 -4.71 4.00 20.20
CA GLY A 7 -5.59 5.11 20.59
C GLY A 7 -4.95 6.50 20.57
N LYS A 8 -3.61 6.61 20.58
CA LYS A 8 -2.93 7.92 20.55
C LYS A 8 -3.18 8.70 19.25
N VAL A 9 -3.60 8.00 18.19
CA VAL A 9 -3.96 8.62 16.91
C VAL A 9 -5.06 9.67 17.05
N ARG A 10 -5.96 9.52 18.04
CA ARG A 10 -7.02 10.50 18.34
C ARG A 10 -6.45 11.85 18.77
N ALA A 11 -5.38 11.84 19.56
CA ALA A 11 -4.70 13.06 19.97
C ALA A 11 -3.91 13.68 18.81
N ALA A 12 -3.28 12.86 17.97
CA ALA A 12 -2.58 13.33 16.77
C ALA A 12 -3.53 14.00 15.78
N LEU A 13 -4.65 13.35 15.45
CA LEU A 13 -5.63 13.88 14.52
C LEU A 13 -6.28 15.18 15.02
N ARG A 14 -6.55 15.29 16.33
CA ARG A 14 -7.01 16.57 16.92
C ARG A 14 -6.02 17.72 16.67
N ARG A 15 -4.71 17.46 16.72
CA ARG A 15 -3.69 18.48 16.42
C ARG A 15 -3.68 18.85 14.94
N ILE A 16 -3.80 17.87 14.04
CA ILE A 16 -3.91 18.10 12.60
C ILE A 16 -5.13 18.97 12.30
N LYS A 17 -6.29 18.64 12.87
CA LYS A 17 -7.53 19.42 12.71
C LYS A 17 -7.40 20.84 13.25
N ALA A 18 -6.78 21.02 14.42
CA ALA A 18 -6.53 22.35 14.97
C ALA A 18 -5.62 23.20 14.08
N ALA A 19 -4.56 22.61 13.52
CA ALA A 19 -3.69 23.29 12.57
C ALA A 19 -4.42 23.65 11.27
N SER A 20 -5.23 22.73 10.73
CA SER A 20 -6.08 22.98 9.57
C SER A 20 -7.07 24.13 9.80
N ALA A 21 -7.75 24.14 10.95
CA ALA A 21 -8.66 25.22 11.35
C ALA A 21 -7.94 26.57 11.55
N ALA A 22 -6.65 26.56 11.86
CA ALA A 22 -5.81 27.75 11.93
C ALA A 22 -5.28 28.22 10.57
N GLY A 23 -5.71 27.59 9.46
CA GLY A 23 -5.32 27.96 8.10
C GLY A 23 -4.02 27.31 7.60
N VAL A 24 -3.45 26.35 8.35
CA VAL A 24 -2.31 25.57 7.87
C VAL A 24 -2.82 24.54 6.85
N ASP A 25 -2.24 24.50 5.66
CA ASP A 25 -2.50 23.42 4.72
C ASP A 25 -1.88 22.11 5.22
N VAL A 26 -2.69 21.31 5.89
CA VAL A 26 -2.30 20.02 6.48
C VAL A 26 -3.42 19.00 6.35
N ALA A 27 -3.04 17.75 6.13
CA ALA A 27 -3.94 16.60 6.07
C ALA A 27 -3.14 15.34 6.44
N CYS A 28 -3.76 14.17 6.33
CA CYS A 28 -3.11 12.89 6.49
C CYS A 28 -3.56 11.89 5.43
N ASP A 29 -2.91 10.74 5.41
CA ASP A 29 -3.30 9.58 4.64
C ASP A 29 -3.16 8.32 5.48
N VAL A 30 -3.86 7.26 5.06
CA VAL A 30 -3.82 5.96 5.70
C VAL A 30 -3.97 4.86 4.66
N TYR A 31 -3.17 3.80 4.79
CA TYR A 31 -3.41 2.54 4.08
C TYR A 31 -4.36 1.66 4.90
N PRO A 32 -5.34 0.98 4.27
CA PRO A 32 -6.43 0.30 4.96
C PRO A 32 -6.03 -1.08 5.52
N TYR A 33 -4.95 -1.14 6.30
CA TYR A 33 -4.43 -2.35 6.96
C TYR A 33 -3.87 -2.04 8.35
N ALA A 34 -4.14 -2.91 9.32
CA ALA A 34 -3.55 -2.83 10.67
C ALA A 34 -2.12 -3.40 10.78
N ALA A 35 -1.38 -3.48 9.68
CA ALA A 35 0.05 -3.78 9.69
C ALA A 35 0.80 -2.80 8.78
N SER A 36 2.04 -2.52 9.16
CA SER A 36 2.95 -1.68 8.37
C SER A 36 3.95 -2.54 7.61
N SER A 37 4.61 -1.96 6.60
CA SER A 37 5.81 -2.55 5.98
C SER A 37 6.98 -1.57 5.97
N THR A 38 8.18 -2.03 6.31
CA THR A 38 9.42 -1.22 6.29
C THR A 38 10.66 -2.11 6.45
N ARG A 39 11.86 -1.52 6.56
CA ARG A 39 13.09 -2.26 6.89
C ARG A 39 13.15 -2.62 8.38
N LEU A 40 13.70 -3.79 8.69
CA LEU A 40 13.94 -4.26 10.06
C LEU A 40 14.84 -3.30 10.85
N SER A 41 15.72 -2.57 10.17
CA SER A 41 16.58 -1.56 10.78
C SER A 41 15.79 -0.49 11.52
N SER A 42 14.52 -0.22 11.14
CA SER A 42 13.60 0.65 11.90
C SER A 42 13.37 0.25 13.35
N ARG A 43 13.76 -0.97 13.75
CA ARG A 43 13.68 -1.44 15.14
C ARG A 43 14.89 -1.03 15.97
N LEU A 44 15.99 -0.64 15.34
CA LEU A 44 17.19 -0.19 16.04
C LEU A 44 16.93 1.13 16.81
N PRO A 45 17.74 1.44 17.82
CA PRO A 45 17.82 2.78 18.38
C PRO A 45 18.17 3.83 17.32
N ASP A 46 17.65 5.05 17.46
CA ASP A 46 17.89 6.12 16.49
C ASP A 46 19.38 6.43 16.32
N TRP A 47 20.14 6.43 17.41
CA TRP A 47 21.59 6.64 17.40
C TRP A 47 22.37 5.54 16.66
N ALA A 48 21.77 4.36 16.50
CA ALA A 48 22.37 3.22 15.83
C ALA A 48 22.08 3.20 14.31
N LEU A 49 21.21 4.09 13.81
CA LEU A 49 20.94 4.24 12.39
C LEU A 49 21.98 5.10 11.67
N ASP A 50 22.63 6.01 12.39
CA ASP A 50 23.62 6.93 11.83
C ASP A 50 24.91 6.20 11.41
N GLY A 51 25.34 6.35 10.16
CA GLY A 51 26.49 5.61 9.59
C GLY A 51 26.18 4.18 9.09
N GLY A 52 24.91 3.75 9.13
CA GLY A 52 24.46 2.46 8.61
C GLY A 52 24.58 1.29 9.62
N PRO A 53 23.61 0.37 9.64
CA PRO A 53 23.51 -0.67 10.67
C PRO A 53 24.67 -1.69 10.61
N ASP A 54 25.22 -1.97 9.43
CA ASP A 54 26.23 -3.02 9.23
C ASP A 54 27.52 -2.76 10.02
N GLY A 55 28.08 -1.54 9.93
CA GLY A 55 29.32 -1.19 10.63
C GLY A 55 29.21 -1.26 12.15
N ARG A 56 28.10 -0.76 12.71
CA ARG A 56 27.87 -0.73 14.17
C ARG A 56 27.57 -2.11 14.75
N LEU A 57 26.91 -2.98 13.99
CA LEU A 57 26.60 -4.34 14.45
C LEU A 57 27.82 -5.26 14.46
N ARG A 58 28.92 -4.88 13.79
CA ARG A 58 30.22 -5.58 13.84
C ARG A 58 31.06 -5.18 15.06
N ASP A 59 30.87 -3.99 15.61
CA ASP A 59 31.54 -3.56 16.84
C ASP A 59 30.87 -4.23 18.05
N PRO A 60 31.60 -5.03 18.86
CA PRO A 60 30.99 -5.74 19.99
C PRO A 60 30.41 -4.83 21.08
N GLY A 61 31.03 -3.67 21.32
CA GLY A 61 30.58 -2.71 22.32
C GLY A 61 29.29 -2.02 21.89
N LEU A 62 29.25 -1.52 20.65
CA LEU A 62 28.05 -0.91 20.09
C LEU A 62 26.93 -1.92 19.94
N ARG A 63 27.22 -3.14 19.46
CA ARG A 63 26.24 -4.22 19.40
C ARG A 63 25.65 -4.55 20.78
N GLY A 64 26.47 -4.59 21.82
CA GLY A 64 26.02 -4.80 23.20
C GLY A 64 25.04 -3.71 23.67
N ALA A 65 25.37 -2.44 23.42
CA ALA A 65 24.50 -1.31 23.74
C ALA A 65 23.17 -1.36 22.96
N ILE A 66 23.21 -1.65 21.65
CA ILE A 66 22.01 -1.83 20.83
C ILE A 66 21.15 -2.97 21.37
N ARG A 67 21.77 -4.10 21.73
CA ARG A 67 21.06 -5.26 22.26
C ARG A 67 20.33 -4.94 23.56
N ALA A 68 20.98 -4.22 24.48
CA ALA A 68 20.38 -3.84 25.75
C ALA A 68 19.12 -2.98 25.53
N GLU A 69 19.24 -1.89 24.76
CA GLU A 69 18.11 -0.98 24.50
C GLU A 69 16.99 -1.66 23.69
N LEU A 70 17.34 -2.47 22.68
CA LEU A 70 16.34 -3.23 21.92
C LEU A 70 15.62 -4.25 22.80
N GLY A 71 16.33 -4.87 23.75
CA GLY A 71 15.76 -5.78 24.74
C GLY A 71 14.66 -5.13 25.57
N GLU A 72 14.84 -3.90 26.03
CA GLU A 72 13.83 -3.14 26.79
C GLU A 72 12.57 -2.80 25.99
N ARG A 73 12.67 -2.83 24.64
CA ARG A 73 11.57 -2.53 23.71
C ARG A 73 10.76 -3.78 23.35
N ILE A 74 11.28 -4.99 23.58
CA ILE A 74 10.59 -6.26 23.32
C ILE A 74 9.28 -6.32 24.12
N GLY A 75 8.20 -6.74 23.47
CA GLY A 75 6.85 -6.83 24.07
C GLY A 75 6.12 -5.49 24.23
N ARG A 76 6.82 -4.35 24.09
CA ARG A 76 6.22 -3.01 24.24
C ARG A 76 6.02 -2.32 22.89
N THR A 77 7.12 -2.11 22.17
CA THR A 77 7.15 -1.41 20.87
C THR A 77 7.74 -2.25 19.75
N VAL A 78 8.45 -3.32 20.11
CA VAL A 78 8.94 -4.37 19.21
C VAL A 78 8.26 -5.67 19.59
N LEU A 79 7.49 -6.24 18.67
CA LEU A 79 6.74 -7.47 18.90
C LEU A 79 7.32 -8.57 18.01
N PRO A 80 8.15 -9.49 18.54
CA PRO A 80 8.76 -10.55 17.72
C PRO A 80 7.76 -11.41 16.97
N ALA A 81 6.63 -11.75 17.59
CA ALA A 81 5.56 -12.52 16.94
C ALA A 81 4.82 -11.73 15.85
N GLY A 82 4.76 -10.40 15.98
CA GLY A 82 4.16 -9.51 14.99
C GLY A 82 5.12 -9.03 13.91
N THR A 83 6.43 -9.31 14.03
CA THR A 83 7.46 -8.87 13.09
C THR A 83 7.78 -10.02 12.14
N ILE A 84 7.18 -10.00 10.95
CA ILE A 84 7.35 -11.01 9.90
C ILE A 84 8.45 -10.57 8.95
N VAL A 85 9.41 -11.45 8.69
CA VAL A 85 10.43 -11.25 7.67
C VAL A 85 9.76 -11.36 6.30
N ALA A 86 9.64 -10.25 5.59
CA ALA A 86 8.95 -10.18 4.31
C ALA A 86 9.87 -10.58 3.16
N ASP A 87 11.08 -10.02 3.12
CA ASP A 87 12.05 -10.29 2.07
C ASP A 87 13.48 -9.98 2.56
N LEU A 88 14.46 -10.70 2.01
CA LEU A 88 15.88 -10.50 2.29
C LEU A 88 16.74 -11.07 1.14
N PRO A 89 17.97 -10.57 0.98
CA PRO A 89 18.95 -11.19 0.09
C PRO A 89 19.21 -12.67 0.41
N ALA A 90 19.75 -13.39 -0.57
CA ALA A 90 20.20 -14.77 -0.35
C ALA A 90 21.31 -14.83 0.71
N GLY A 91 21.19 -15.74 1.67
CA GLY A 91 22.14 -15.86 2.78
C GLY A 91 21.52 -16.57 3.99
N PRO A 92 22.13 -16.44 5.18
CA PRO A 92 21.56 -16.98 6.42
C PRO A 92 20.10 -16.56 6.60
N PHE A 93 19.22 -17.46 7.04
CA PHE A 93 17.79 -17.20 7.23
C PHE A 93 16.96 -16.91 5.96
N SER A 94 17.52 -16.98 4.74
CA SER A 94 16.73 -16.71 3.52
C SER A 94 15.58 -17.71 3.30
N ASP A 95 15.68 -18.91 3.89
CA ASP A 95 14.62 -19.92 3.92
C ASP A 95 13.50 -19.62 4.94
N ARG A 96 13.65 -18.53 5.71
CA ARG A 96 12.69 -18.07 6.74
C ARG A 96 11.88 -16.85 6.33
N SER A 97 11.95 -16.44 5.06
CA SER A 97 11.00 -15.46 4.52
C SER A 97 9.57 -15.93 4.76
N GLY A 98 8.72 -15.03 5.25
CA GLY A 98 7.35 -15.29 5.69
C GLY A 98 7.22 -15.77 7.14
N SER A 99 8.32 -16.05 7.86
CA SER A 99 8.30 -16.35 9.30
C SER A 99 8.44 -15.10 10.16
N SER A 100 7.83 -15.13 11.33
CA SER A 100 8.03 -14.14 12.38
C SER A 100 9.40 -14.28 13.05
N VAL A 101 9.92 -13.19 13.60
CA VAL A 101 11.14 -13.21 14.42
C VAL A 101 10.98 -14.19 15.60
N ALA A 102 9.79 -14.30 16.18
CA ALA A 102 9.51 -15.27 17.25
C ALA A 102 9.62 -16.72 16.78
N GLU A 103 9.10 -17.05 15.59
CA GLU A 103 9.22 -18.40 15.01
C GLU A 103 10.68 -18.74 14.70
N ILE A 104 11.45 -17.78 14.16
CA ILE A 104 12.89 -17.96 13.89
C ILE A 104 13.68 -18.15 15.19
N ALA A 105 13.38 -17.34 16.22
CA ALA A 105 13.98 -17.45 17.55
C ALA A 105 13.72 -18.82 18.18
N ALA A 106 12.48 -19.30 18.14
CA ALA A 106 12.11 -20.63 18.61
C ALA A 106 12.83 -21.74 17.84
N ALA A 107 12.85 -21.66 16.50
CA ALA A 107 13.49 -22.67 15.64
C ALA A 107 15.02 -22.74 15.81
N THR A 108 15.65 -21.65 16.26
CA THR A 108 17.10 -21.58 16.47
C THR A 108 17.51 -21.70 17.94
N ALA A 109 16.55 -21.78 18.86
CA ALA A 109 16.77 -21.72 20.31
C ALA A 109 17.56 -20.47 20.75
N ARG A 110 17.20 -19.31 20.19
CA ARG A 110 17.86 -18.02 20.43
C ARG A 110 16.87 -16.99 20.94
N GLU A 111 17.40 -15.96 21.59
CA GLU A 111 16.59 -14.80 21.97
C GLU A 111 16.17 -13.98 20.74
N PRO A 112 14.91 -13.48 20.68
CA PRO A 112 14.44 -12.67 19.56
C PRO A 112 15.31 -11.44 19.24
N VAL A 113 15.87 -10.81 20.27
CA VAL A 113 16.77 -9.66 20.10
C VAL A 113 18.03 -10.06 19.32
N ASP A 114 18.61 -11.22 19.62
CA ASP A 114 19.82 -11.69 18.96
C ASP A 114 19.54 -12.11 17.51
N VAL A 115 18.35 -12.67 17.24
CA VAL A 115 17.89 -12.96 15.88
C VAL A 115 17.75 -11.68 15.06
N ILE A 116 17.16 -10.61 15.61
CA ILE A 116 17.02 -9.32 14.92
C ILE A 116 18.40 -8.77 14.54
N LEU A 117 19.33 -8.77 15.49
CA LEU A 117 20.68 -8.24 15.27
C LEU A 117 21.48 -9.08 14.28
N ASP A 118 21.25 -10.38 14.22
CA ASP A 118 21.91 -11.26 13.25
C ASP A 118 21.31 -11.12 11.86
N LEU A 119 19.99 -11.08 11.72
CA LEU A 119 19.33 -10.77 10.44
C LEU A 119 19.88 -9.46 9.85
N LEU A 120 20.00 -8.42 10.67
CA LEU A 120 20.52 -7.14 10.23
C LEU A 120 22.01 -7.18 9.88
N ARG A 121 22.83 -7.88 10.65
CA ARG A 121 24.27 -8.02 10.38
C ARG A 121 24.51 -8.83 9.10
N ASP A 122 23.88 -10.00 9.00
CA ASP A 122 24.15 -10.98 7.95
C ASP A 122 23.66 -10.50 6.57
N HIS A 123 22.67 -9.59 6.56
CA HIS A 123 22.11 -8.98 5.35
C HIS A 123 22.42 -7.49 5.20
N GLN A 124 23.42 -6.98 5.92
CA GLN A 124 23.86 -5.58 5.83
C GLN A 124 22.73 -4.55 6.02
N GLY A 125 21.72 -4.89 6.82
CA GLY A 125 20.53 -4.09 7.09
C GLY A 125 19.42 -4.16 6.04
N ASP A 126 19.60 -4.89 4.94
CA ASP A 126 18.60 -5.07 3.89
C ASP A 126 17.65 -6.23 4.22
N VAL A 127 16.87 -6.05 5.27
CA VAL A 127 15.83 -6.99 5.68
C VAL A 127 14.50 -6.26 5.71
N TRP A 128 13.56 -6.70 4.90
CA TRP A 128 12.20 -6.15 4.84
C TRP A 128 11.30 -6.89 5.80
N ILE A 129 10.39 -6.15 6.45
CA ILE A 129 9.45 -6.71 7.41
C ILE A 129 8.03 -6.21 7.18
N VAL A 130 7.07 -7.09 7.45
CA VAL A 130 5.69 -6.73 7.79
C VAL A 130 5.57 -6.72 9.31
N ASN A 131 5.00 -5.66 9.87
CA ASN A 131 4.89 -5.49 11.31
C ASN A 131 3.42 -5.32 11.75
N HIS A 132 2.86 -6.38 12.32
CA HIS A 132 1.55 -6.44 12.94
C HIS A 132 1.59 -5.83 14.34
N ALA A 133 1.49 -4.50 14.41
CA ALA A 133 1.56 -3.76 15.67
C ALA A 133 0.61 -2.56 15.73
N MET A 134 -0.28 -2.40 14.76
CA MET A 134 -1.29 -1.33 14.73
C MET A 134 -2.63 -1.89 15.22
N ALA A 135 -3.52 -1.00 15.65
CA ALA A 135 -4.89 -1.35 15.99
C ALA A 135 -5.80 -1.05 14.79
N GLU A 136 -6.65 -2.00 14.42
CA GLU A 136 -7.66 -1.83 13.37
C GLU A 136 -8.60 -0.64 13.67
N SER A 137 -8.96 -0.46 14.94
CA SER A 137 -9.78 0.67 15.40
C SER A 137 -9.10 2.03 15.24
N ASP A 138 -7.76 2.09 15.26
CA ASP A 138 -7.03 3.33 14.96
C ASP A 138 -7.03 3.62 13.46
N VAL A 139 -6.93 2.59 12.61
CA VAL A 139 -7.02 2.70 11.15
C VAL A 139 -8.40 3.21 10.76
N GLU A 140 -9.47 2.59 11.26
CA GLU A 140 -10.86 3.03 11.04
C GLU A 140 -11.06 4.49 11.45
N PHE A 141 -10.54 4.87 12.63
CA PHE A 141 -10.72 6.21 13.16
C PHE A 141 -10.09 7.28 12.27
N VAL A 142 -8.89 7.01 11.73
CA VAL A 142 -8.24 7.94 10.79
C VAL A 142 -8.95 7.92 9.44
N LEU A 143 -9.29 6.74 8.94
CA LEU A 143 -9.93 6.57 7.66
C LEU A 143 -11.26 7.32 7.58
N ALA A 144 -12.05 7.32 8.66
CA ALA A 144 -13.32 8.02 8.73
C ALA A 144 -13.22 9.56 8.70
N ASP A 145 -12.05 10.14 9.01
CA ASP A 145 -11.91 11.60 9.10
C ASP A 145 -11.72 12.25 7.72
N GLU A 146 -12.40 13.37 7.49
CA GLU A 146 -12.40 14.10 6.21
C GLU A 146 -11.01 14.54 5.75
N LEU A 147 -10.06 14.76 6.68
CA LEU A 147 -8.70 15.14 6.38
C LEU A 147 -7.84 13.96 5.91
N SER A 148 -8.32 12.72 6.03
CA SER A 148 -7.58 11.56 5.56
C SER A 148 -7.86 11.26 4.09
N SER A 149 -6.81 10.97 3.32
CA SER A 149 -6.89 10.28 2.03
C SER A 149 -6.58 8.79 2.19
N VAL A 150 -6.89 7.98 1.17
CA VAL A 150 -6.45 6.58 1.12
C VAL A 150 -5.17 6.49 0.31
N VAL A 151 -4.17 5.78 0.82
CA VAL A 151 -2.90 5.51 0.14
C VAL A 151 -2.60 4.02 0.15
N SER A 152 -1.78 3.53 -0.79
CA SER A 152 -1.28 2.15 -0.73
C SER A 152 -0.06 2.02 0.17
N ASP A 153 0.83 3.03 0.18
CA ASP A 153 2.19 2.93 0.75
C ASP A 153 2.93 1.70 0.17
N GLY A 154 2.63 1.40 -1.09
CA GLY A 154 3.24 0.32 -1.83
C GLY A 154 4.63 0.71 -2.33
N TRP A 155 5.60 -0.17 -2.13
CA TRP A 155 6.92 -0.11 -2.76
C TRP A 155 6.90 -0.70 -4.16
N LEU A 156 7.92 -0.35 -4.95
CA LEU A 156 8.22 -1.03 -6.20
C LEU A 156 8.70 -2.44 -5.87
N LEU A 157 8.03 -3.43 -6.45
CA LEU A 157 8.32 -4.84 -6.22
C LEU A 157 8.89 -5.45 -7.49
N ASP A 158 9.87 -6.33 -7.33
CA ASP A 158 10.18 -7.31 -8.36
C ASP A 158 9.12 -8.42 -8.31
N LEU A 159 8.24 -8.44 -9.31
CA LEU A 159 7.15 -9.42 -9.40
C LEU A 159 7.65 -10.86 -9.67
N ALA A 160 8.93 -11.04 -9.99
CA ALA A 160 9.58 -12.34 -10.11
C ALA A 160 10.18 -12.83 -8.77
N GLY A 161 10.28 -11.95 -7.76
CA GLY A 161 10.86 -12.26 -6.47
C GLY A 161 10.05 -13.27 -5.64
N ALA A 162 10.75 -14.00 -4.77
CA ALA A 162 10.16 -15.01 -3.88
C ALA A 162 9.68 -14.45 -2.52
N GLY A 163 9.71 -13.13 -2.35
CA GLY A 163 9.35 -12.47 -1.10
C GLY A 163 7.85 -12.55 -0.74
N HIS A 164 7.54 -12.14 0.49
CA HIS A 164 6.20 -12.06 1.07
C HIS A 164 5.81 -10.60 1.32
N PRO A 165 5.61 -9.80 0.25
CA PRO A 165 5.37 -8.37 0.40
C PRO A 165 4.00 -8.09 1.02
N HIS A 166 3.84 -6.89 1.54
CA HIS A 166 2.62 -6.48 2.25
C HIS A 166 1.41 -6.38 1.29
N PRO A 167 0.23 -6.97 1.56
CA PRO A 167 -0.89 -6.99 0.60
C PRO A 167 -1.33 -5.60 0.07
N ARG A 168 -1.11 -4.55 0.86
CA ARG A 168 -1.29 -3.13 0.48
C ARG A 168 -0.70 -2.70 -0.87
N HIS A 169 0.36 -3.35 -1.38
CA HIS A 169 0.90 -3.03 -2.70
C HIS A 169 -0.15 -3.18 -3.82
N PHE A 170 -1.11 -4.08 -3.65
CA PHE A 170 -2.07 -4.46 -4.67
C PHE A 170 -3.52 -4.18 -4.25
N GLY A 171 -3.80 -4.31 -2.96
CA GLY A 171 -5.15 -4.39 -2.44
C GLY A 171 -5.71 -3.11 -1.84
N ALA A 172 -4.89 -2.09 -1.57
CA ALA A 172 -5.29 -0.97 -0.70
C ALA A 172 -6.61 -0.30 -1.12
N PHE A 173 -6.73 0.12 -2.37
CA PHE A 173 -7.93 0.81 -2.85
C PHE A 173 -9.16 -0.13 -2.90
N ALA A 174 -8.96 -1.38 -3.31
CA ALA A 174 -10.01 -2.38 -3.28
C ALA A 174 -10.48 -2.70 -1.86
N ARG A 175 -9.57 -2.73 -0.90
CA ARG A 175 -9.86 -2.95 0.52
C ARG A 175 -10.60 -1.77 1.14
N ALA A 176 -10.26 -0.53 0.77
CA ALA A 176 -11.01 0.65 1.23
C ALA A 176 -12.49 0.57 0.82
N ILE A 177 -12.78 0.10 -0.40
CA ILE A 177 -14.16 -0.06 -0.90
C ILE A 177 -14.82 -1.30 -0.30
N ALA A 178 -14.15 -2.46 -0.36
CA ALA A 178 -14.69 -3.73 0.07
C ALA A 178 -14.93 -3.77 1.58
N GLU A 179 -13.88 -3.54 2.35
CA GLU A 179 -13.90 -3.69 3.79
C GLU A 179 -14.54 -2.46 4.45
N TYR A 180 -14.04 -1.26 4.15
CA TYR A 180 -14.40 -0.07 4.94
C TYR A 180 -15.64 0.66 4.45
N LEU A 181 -15.99 0.55 3.17
CA LEU A 181 -17.30 1.02 2.69
C LEU A 181 -18.37 -0.07 2.83
N ARG A 182 -18.18 -1.22 2.19
CA ARG A 182 -19.26 -2.22 2.07
C ARG A 182 -19.44 -3.04 3.34
N ASP A 183 -18.36 -3.64 3.86
CA ASP A 183 -18.49 -4.67 4.90
C ASP A 183 -18.59 -4.05 6.32
N ARG A 184 -17.96 -2.90 6.56
CA ARG A 184 -17.91 -2.24 7.88
C ARG A 184 -18.68 -0.94 7.98
N GLY A 185 -19.08 -0.32 6.87
CA GLY A 185 -19.83 0.94 6.87
C GLY A 185 -19.10 2.12 7.52
N VAL A 186 -17.76 2.13 7.47
CA VAL A 186 -16.91 3.22 7.99
C VAL A 186 -16.91 4.41 7.03
N LEU A 187 -17.07 4.15 5.73
CA LEU A 187 -17.07 5.16 4.66
C LEU A 187 -18.34 5.08 3.82
N GLU A 188 -18.79 6.24 3.37
CA GLU A 188 -19.82 6.37 2.33
C GLU A 188 -19.19 6.37 0.92
N LEU A 189 -19.97 6.01 -0.11
CA LEU A 189 -19.47 5.91 -1.50
C LEU A 189 -18.85 7.21 -2.01
N ALA A 190 -19.52 8.34 -1.83
CA ALA A 190 -19.00 9.64 -2.25
C ALA A 190 -17.68 9.97 -1.54
N GLU A 191 -17.56 9.62 -0.26
CA GLU A 191 -16.40 9.93 0.56
C GLU A 191 -15.20 9.04 0.19
N VAL A 192 -15.39 7.72 0.01
CA VAL A 192 -14.28 6.86 -0.44
C VAL A 192 -13.80 7.29 -1.83
N VAL A 193 -14.70 7.63 -2.76
CA VAL A 193 -14.31 8.14 -4.09
C VAL A 193 -13.54 9.44 -3.96
N ARG A 194 -13.98 10.39 -3.13
CA ARG A 194 -13.28 11.66 -2.88
C ARG A 194 -11.86 11.42 -2.33
N LYS A 195 -11.71 10.53 -1.34
CA LYS A 195 -10.42 10.17 -0.73
C LYS A 195 -9.44 9.48 -1.68
N LEU A 196 -9.94 8.90 -2.77
CA LEU A 196 -9.17 8.23 -3.82
C LEU A 196 -8.84 9.12 -5.03
N SER A 197 -9.48 10.29 -5.14
CA SER A 197 -9.43 11.12 -6.35
C SER A 197 -9.27 12.61 -6.05
N ALA A 198 -10.37 13.31 -5.78
CA ALA A 198 -10.42 14.75 -5.58
C ALA A 198 -9.54 15.23 -4.41
N ALA A 199 -9.52 14.49 -3.29
CA ALA A 199 -8.72 14.85 -2.12
C ALA A 199 -7.22 14.88 -2.43
N PRO A 200 -6.58 13.79 -2.90
CA PRO A 200 -5.16 13.84 -3.25
C PRO A 200 -4.88 14.81 -4.41
N ALA A 201 -5.72 14.85 -5.46
CA ALA A 201 -5.53 15.77 -6.59
C ALA A 201 -5.49 17.25 -6.14
N GLY A 202 -6.39 17.64 -5.23
CA GLY A 202 -6.38 18.98 -4.65
C GLY A 202 -5.10 19.28 -3.85
N ARG A 203 -4.60 18.30 -3.08
CA ARG A 203 -3.39 18.49 -2.26
C ARG A 203 -2.11 18.70 -3.07
N ILE A 204 -1.99 18.06 -4.22
CA ILE A 204 -0.81 18.20 -5.08
C ILE A 204 -1.02 19.17 -6.26
N GLY A 205 -2.13 19.91 -6.28
CA GLY A 205 -2.38 20.96 -7.27
C GLY A 205 -2.73 20.45 -8.68
N LEU A 206 -3.26 19.22 -8.80
CA LEU A 206 -3.72 18.68 -10.08
C LEU A 206 -5.11 19.22 -10.43
N CYS A 207 -5.15 20.42 -11.04
CA CYS A 207 -6.39 21.11 -11.35
C CYS A 207 -7.23 20.44 -12.46
N ASP A 208 -6.66 19.56 -13.28
CA ASP A 208 -7.30 18.91 -14.43
C ASP A 208 -7.69 17.44 -14.16
N ARG A 209 -7.49 16.93 -12.94
CA ARG A 209 -7.75 15.55 -12.52
C ARG A 209 -8.54 15.47 -11.21
N GLY A 210 -8.94 14.26 -10.83
CA GLY A 210 -9.63 13.98 -9.56
C GLY A 210 -11.15 14.26 -9.57
N PHE A 211 -11.70 14.79 -10.66
CA PHE A 211 -13.13 15.09 -10.81
C PHE A 211 -13.65 14.61 -12.17
N LEU A 212 -14.87 14.08 -12.18
CA LEU A 212 -15.62 13.81 -13.41
C LEU A 212 -16.36 15.07 -13.85
N ALA A 213 -15.75 15.85 -14.75
CA ALA A 213 -16.35 17.06 -15.29
C ALA A 213 -15.87 17.33 -16.74
N LYS A 214 -16.69 18.05 -17.51
CA LYS A 214 -16.33 18.46 -18.87
C LYS A 214 -15.04 19.28 -18.85
N GLY A 215 -14.11 18.96 -19.76
CA GLY A 215 -12.82 19.64 -19.89
C GLY A 215 -11.72 19.14 -18.94
N LYS A 216 -11.98 18.13 -18.10
CA LYS A 216 -10.95 17.42 -17.30
C LYS A 216 -10.37 16.24 -18.06
N ILE A 217 -9.23 15.73 -17.60
CA ILE A 217 -8.63 14.49 -18.13
C ILE A 217 -9.52 13.29 -17.77
N ALA A 218 -9.70 12.37 -18.73
CA ALA A 218 -10.56 11.20 -18.60
C ALA A 218 -9.88 10.02 -17.86
N ASP A 219 -9.40 10.27 -16.63
CA ASP A 219 -8.94 9.20 -15.74
C ASP A 219 -10.15 8.58 -15.01
N VAL A 220 -10.77 7.58 -15.64
CA VAL A 220 -12.03 6.98 -15.16
C VAL A 220 -11.82 5.54 -14.76
N VAL A 221 -12.34 5.18 -13.59
CA VAL A 221 -12.44 3.79 -13.10
C VAL A 221 -13.92 3.46 -12.93
N VAL A 222 -14.34 2.32 -13.47
CA VAL A 222 -15.68 1.76 -13.27
C VAL A 222 -15.53 0.49 -12.46
N PHE A 223 -16.25 0.40 -11.34
CA PHE A 223 -16.23 -0.77 -10.47
C PHE A 223 -17.64 -1.06 -9.94
N ASP A 224 -17.88 -2.32 -9.62
CA ASP A 224 -19.11 -2.76 -8.95
C ASP A 224 -18.86 -2.74 -7.43
N PRO A 225 -19.54 -1.88 -6.65
CA PRO A 225 -19.30 -1.77 -5.21
C PRO A 225 -19.63 -3.06 -4.45
N GLU A 226 -20.54 -3.89 -4.96
CA GLU A 226 -20.90 -5.16 -4.33
C GLU A 226 -19.86 -6.26 -4.56
N ARG A 227 -19.08 -6.16 -5.66
CA ARG A 227 -18.14 -7.23 -6.08
C ARG A 227 -16.68 -6.84 -6.02
N TYR A 228 -16.35 -5.56 -6.00
CA TYR A 228 -14.96 -5.11 -5.97
C TYR A 228 -14.34 -5.48 -4.61
N ALA A 229 -13.22 -6.22 -4.65
CA ALA A 229 -12.63 -6.84 -3.47
C ALA A 229 -11.11 -6.92 -3.54
N ASP A 230 -10.48 -6.76 -2.38
CA ASP A 230 -9.06 -7.07 -2.19
C ASP A 230 -8.86 -8.58 -2.17
N THR A 231 -7.98 -9.08 -3.04
CA THR A 231 -7.61 -10.50 -3.10
C THR A 231 -6.21 -10.77 -2.57
N ALA A 232 -5.45 -9.72 -2.22
CA ALA A 232 -4.08 -9.85 -1.72
C ALA A 232 -4.08 -10.24 -0.24
N THR A 233 -3.25 -11.22 0.12
CA THR A 233 -3.14 -11.74 1.49
C THR A 233 -1.69 -11.75 1.97
N TYR A 234 -1.47 -11.65 3.29
CA TYR A 234 -0.12 -11.71 3.89
C TYR A 234 0.60 -13.05 3.63
N ARG A 235 -0.16 -14.15 3.53
CA ARG A 235 0.36 -15.45 3.10
C ARG A 235 -0.14 -15.74 1.70
N PRO A 236 0.71 -15.79 0.67
CA PRO A 236 0.29 -16.21 -0.65
C PRO A 236 -0.10 -17.69 -0.61
N ARG A 237 -1.33 -18.02 -1.02
CA ARG A 237 -1.71 -19.39 -1.36
C ARG A 237 -1.00 -19.72 -2.68
N SER A 238 0.17 -20.35 -2.62
CA SER A 238 0.94 -20.90 -3.75
C SER A 238 1.08 -20.00 -4.99
N ARG A 239 2.29 -19.48 -5.28
CA ARG A 239 2.65 -18.72 -6.51
C ARG A 239 1.45 -17.99 -7.12
N MET A 240 1.07 -16.87 -6.50
CA MET A 240 -0.06 -16.08 -6.98
C MET A 240 0.18 -15.71 -8.44
N ARG A 241 -0.60 -16.32 -9.34
CA ARG A 241 -0.63 -15.94 -10.75
C ARG A 241 -1.53 -14.72 -10.82
N TRP A 242 -0.91 -13.55 -10.86
CA TRP A 242 -1.58 -12.26 -10.91
C TRP A 242 -2.65 -12.24 -12.02
N GLY A 243 -3.92 -12.12 -11.65
CA GLY A 243 -4.98 -11.78 -12.58
C GLY A 243 -4.96 -10.27 -12.83
N PRO A 244 -5.09 -9.78 -14.07
CA PRO A 244 -5.12 -8.36 -14.32
C PRO A 244 -6.38 -7.75 -13.69
N CYS A 245 -6.22 -6.82 -12.75
CA CYS A 245 -7.23 -5.78 -12.56
C CYS A 245 -7.20 -4.92 -13.82
N THR A 246 -8.08 -5.20 -14.78
CA THR A 246 -8.18 -4.38 -15.99
C THR A 246 -8.83 -3.05 -15.67
N CYS A 247 -8.02 -2.03 -15.35
CA CYS A 247 -8.42 -0.64 -15.53
C CYS A 247 -8.25 -0.28 -17.00
N SER A 248 -9.36 -0.16 -17.74
CA SER A 248 -9.33 0.36 -19.11
C SER A 248 -9.28 1.89 -19.08
N SER A 249 -8.08 2.48 -19.02
CA SER A 249 -7.91 3.91 -19.32
C SER A 249 -7.75 4.08 -20.83
N ARG A 250 -8.71 4.74 -21.50
CA ARG A 250 -8.51 5.25 -22.87
C ARG A 250 -8.29 6.77 -22.79
N ALA A 251 -7.08 7.21 -23.11
CA ALA A 251 -6.87 8.59 -23.55
C ALA A 251 -7.44 8.71 -24.96
N GLY A 252 -8.54 9.46 -25.13
CA GLY A 252 -9.15 9.69 -26.43
C GLY A 252 -8.32 10.68 -27.25
N SER A 253 -7.74 10.23 -28.37
CA SER A 253 -7.24 11.12 -29.42
C SER A 253 -8.38 11.49 -30.38
N PRO A 254 -8.46 12.74 -30.88
CA PRO A 254 -9.50 13.15 -31.82
C PRO A 254 -9.34 12.44 -33.19
N PRO A 255 -10.44 12.21 -33.95
CA PRO A 255 -10.38 11.49 -35.22
C PRO A 255 -9.93 12.43 -36.35
N GLY A 256 -8.81 12.10 -37.00
CA GLY A 256 -8.42 12.69 -38.29
C GLY A 256 -6.92 12.95 -38.43
N GLY A 257 -6.20 12.06 -39.10
CA GLY A 257 -4.80 12.27 -39.53
C GLY A 257 -4.04 10.96 -39.72
N SER A 258 -3.59 10.70 -40.93
CA SER A 258 -2.81 9.52 -41.35
C SER A 258 -1.39 9.49 -40.74
N PRO A 259 -0.70 8.34 -40.74
CA PRO A 259 0.38 8.06 -39.79
C PRO A 259 1.76 8.45 -40.32
N GLN A 260 2.39 9.48 -39.74
CA GLN A 260 3.85 9.65 -39.81
C GLN A 260 4.43 10.15 -38.49
N SER A 261 5.31 9.31 -37.93
CA SER A 261 6.45 9.60 -37.06
C SER A 261 6.43 10.85 -36.16
N ARG A 262 6.20 10.63 -34.86
CA ARG A 262 7.05 11.02 -33.71
C ARG A 262 6.30 10.67 -32.44
N SER A 263 6.89 9.83 -31.59
CA SER A 263 6.38 9.56 -30.25
C SER A 263 6.94 10.58 -29.25
N PRO A 264 6.08 11.38 -28.57
CA PRO A 264 6.35 11.75 -27.20
C PRO A 264 5.80 10.62 -26.33
N ARG A 265 6.67 9.99 -25.55
CA ARG A 265 6.26 9.06 -24.48
C ARG A 265 5.42 9.84 -23.47
N ALA A 266 4.09 9.76 -23.57
CA ALA A 266 3.25 9.82 -22.39
C ALA A 266 3.66 8.61 -21.54
N GLY A 267 4.11 8.84 -20.31
CA GLY A 267 4.83 7.87 -19.48
C GLY A 267 4.17 6.49 -19.42
N ALA A 268 4.70 5.57 -20.23
CA ALA A 268 4.30 4.16 -20.27
C ALA A 268 5.57 3.33 -20.50
N ALA A 269 5.95 2.56 -19.48
CA ALA A 269 7.01 1.57 -19.59
C ALA A 269 6.56 0.47 -20.57
N ALA A 270 7.44 0.16 -21.52
CA ALA A 270 7.21 -0.88 -22.52
C ALA A 270 7.34 -2.27 -21.89
N VAL A 271 6.33 -3.12 -22.04
CA VAL A 271 6.44 -4.57 -21.82
C VAL A 271 6.47 -5.25 -23.19
N ALA A 272 7.50 -6.06 -23.39
CA ALA A 272 7.77 -6.80 -24.61
C ALA A 272 6.62 -7.78 -24.95
N ARG A 273 6.31 -7.89 -26.25
CA ARG A 273 5.33 -8.82 -26.79
C ARG A 273 5.94 -10.22 -26.85
N GLU A 274 5.37 -11.16 -26.12
CA GLU A 274 5.41 -12.58 -26.49
C GLU A 274 3.98 -13.11 -26.65
N SER A 275 3.71 -13.60 -27.86
CA SER A 275 2.46 -14.18 -28.30
C SER A 275 2.32 -15.61 -27.82
N HIS A 276 1.34 -15.91 -26.97
CA HIS A 276 0.84 -17.26 -26.75
C HIS A 276 -0.70 -17.28 -26.77
N SER A 277 -1.25 -18.21 -27.53
CA SER A 277 -2.65 -18.36 -27.90
C SER A 277 -3.55 -18.85 -26.74
N TYR A 278 -4.51 -18.02 -26.38
CA TYR A 278 -5.92 -18.29 -26.07
C TYR A 278 -6.37 -19.61 -25.40
N ARG A 279 -7.03 -19.50 -24.23
CA ARG A 279 -8.36 -20.09 -23.98
C ARG A 279 -9.25 -19.12 -23.20
N ARG A 280 -10.45 -18.90 -23.74
CA ARG A 280 -11.56 -18.08 -23.24
C ARG A 280 -12.08 -18.66 -21.92
N ASN A 281 -12.17 -17.84 -20.87
CA ASN A 281 -13.22 -17.95 -19.86
C ASN A 281 -13.85 -16.57 -19.73
N ALA A 282 -14.99 -16.41 -20.41
CA ALA A 282 -15.83 -15.24 -20.31
C ALA A 282 -16.65 -15.35 -19.04
N HIS A 283 -16.60 -14.37 -18.14
CA HIS A 283 -17.74 -13.96 -17.31
C HIS A 283 -17.51 -12.53 -16.77
N HIS A 284 -18.41 -11.63 -17.14
CA HIS A 284 -18.74 -10.31 -16.57
C HIS A 284 -17.71 -9.17 -16.67
N THR A 285 -17.68 -8.51 -17.83
CA THR A 285 -17.46 -7.05 -17.93
C THR A 285 -18.21 -6.53 -19.15
N SER A 286 -19.17 -5.64 -18.95
CA SER A 286 -19.91 -5.01 -20.06
C SER A 286 -19.14 -3.77 -20.53
N LEU A 287 -18.72 -3.78 -21.79
CA LEU A 287 -18.23 -2.61 -22.51
C LEU A 287 -19.44 -1.76 -22.92
N ILE A 288 -19.62 -0.58 -22.31
CA ILE A 288 -20.52 0.43 -22.87
C ILE A 288 -19.68 1.34 -23.78
N SER A 289 -19.78 1.08 -25.08
CA SER A 289 -19.27 1.96 -26.13
C SER A 289 -20.34 2.98 -26.47
N CYS A 290 -20.27 4.20 -25.93
CA CYS A 290 -20.99 5.34 -26.47
C CYS A 290 -20.24 5.87 -27.71
N ALA A 291 -20.34 5.12 -28.81
CA ALA A 291 -20.06 5.62 -30.15
C ALA A 291 -21.38 5.54 -30.92
N ASP A 292 -21.82 6.68 -31.44
CA ASP A 292 -23.04 6.91 -32.22
C ASP A 292 -24.38 6.86 -31.47
N ARG A 293 -24.79 8.00 -30.93
CA ARG A 293 -26.16 8.54 -31.07
C ARG A 293 -26.15 10.04 -30.75
N ARG A 294 -26.58 10.86 -31.71
CA ARG A 294 -26.65 12.34 -31.63
C ARG A 294 -27.93 12.84 -30.94
N ASP A 295 -28.51 12.08 -30.02
CA ASP A 295 -29.79 12.48 -29.41
C ASP A 295 -29.72 12.55 -27.88
N SER A 296 -29.83 13.78 -27.38
CA SER A 296 -30.01 14.23 -25.99
C SER A 296 -28.84 14.02 -24.99
N PRO A 297 -28.26 15.10 -24.42
CA PRO A 297 -27.17 15.04 -23.44
C PRO A 297 -27.58 14.56 -22.03
N ASP A 298 -28.88 14.40 -21.75
CA ASP A 298 -29.37 14.10 -20.40
C ASP A 298 -29.44 12.60 -20.06
N SER A 299 -29.28 11.70 -21.04
CA SER A 299 -29.52 10.26 -20.84
C SER A 299 -28.28 9.45 -20.44
N CYS A 300 -27.06 9.97 -20.63
CA CYS A 300 -25.82 9.27 -20.25
C CYS A 300 -25.39 9.50 -18.79
N PHE A 301 -25.85 10.58 -18.15
CA PHE A 301 -25.43 10.91 -16.78
C PHE A 301 -26.14 10.07 -15.70
N THR A 302 -27.30 9.50 -16.01
CA THR A 302 -28.16 8.82 -15.02
C THR A 302 -27.72 7.39 -14.69
N TRP A 303 -26.75 6.82 -15.39
CA TRP A 303 -26.35 5.42 -15.23
C TRP A 303 -25.06 5.19 -14.43
N LEU A 304 -24.38 6.26 -13.99
CA LEU A 304 -23.18 6.17 -13.16
C LEU A 304 -23.50 6.22 -11.65
N ILE A 305 -24.74 6.53 -11.28
CA ILE A 305 -25.23 6.55 -9.89
C ILE A 305 -26.68 6.06 -9.88
N ARG A 306 -26.87 4.75 -9.99
CA ARG A 306 -28.07 4.05 -9.51
C ARG A 306 -27.68 2.68 -9.00
#